data_AF-A0A1Y6FXW8-F1
#
_entry.id   AF-A0A1Y6FXW8-F1
#
_cell.length_a   1.000
_cell.length_b   1.000
_cell.length_c   1.000
_cell.angle_alpha   90.00
_cell.angle_beta   90.00
_cell.angle_gamma   90.00
#
_symmetry.space_group_name_H-M   'P 1'
#
loop_
_entity.id
_entity.type
_entity.pdbx_description
1 polymer ?
#
loop_
_entity_poly.entity_id
_entity_poly.type
_entity_poly.pdbx_seq_one_letter_code
_entity_poly.pdbx_strand_id
1 'polypeptide(L)'
;MKDVADFECYHNRQVILNYYNDEDFLWKRDGFHFDSIQLLNEQLIFMKRDVNYLTILLKKYDTCTKNIDFQNYYILNKGEDRLEIYFP
;
A
#
# COMPACT_ATOMS: atom_id res chain seq x y z
N MET A 1 1.67 15.24 -6.73
CA MET A 1 1.22 14.12 -7.59
C MET A 1 1.57 12.83 -6.85
N LYS A 2 0.60 11.96 -6.57
CA LYS A 2 0.87 10.69 -5.85
C LYS A 2 1.60 9.74 -6.80
N ASP A 3 2.70 9.14 -6.36
CA ASP A 3 3.49 8.21 -7.18
C ASP A 3 2.89 6.80 -7.11
N VAL A 4 1.75 6.63 -7.79
CA VAL A 4 0.90 5.43 -7.71
C VAL A 4 0.84 4.65 -9.02
N ALA A 5 1.50 5.15 -10.07
CA ALA A 5 1.38 4.61 -11.44
C ALA A 5 1.91 3.17 -11.56
N ASP A 6 2.86 2.79 -10.71
CA ASP A 6 3.50 1.48 -10.78
C ASP A 6 2.73 0.37 -10.04
N PHE A 7 1.69 0.70 -9.27
CA PHE A 7 1.01 -0.30 -8.44
C PHE A 7 0.40 -1.44 -9.27
N GLU A 8 -0.16 -1.14 -10.44
CA GLU A 8 -0.78 -2.14 -11.31
C GLU A 8 0.25 -3.08 -11.97
N CYS A 9 1.54 -2.74 -11.92
CA CYS A 9 2.62 -3.61 -12.41
C CYS A 9 2.90 -4.78 -11.46
N TYR A 10 2.50 -4.69 -10.18
CA TYR A 10 2.66 -5.77 -9.22
C TYR A 10 1.55 -6.81 -9.41
N HIS A 11 1.95 -8.06 -9.67
CA HIS A 11 1.05 -9.20 -9.87
C HIS A 11 1.64 -10.45 -9.21
N ASN A 12 0.76 -11.39 -8.84
CA ASN A 12 1.06 -12.73 -8.35
C ASN A 12 2.18 -12.78 -7.29
N ARG A 13 2.10 -11.92 -6.28
CA ARG A 13 3.14 -11.78 -5.26
C ARG A 13 2.58 -11.54 -3.86
N GLN A 14 3.47 -11.50 -2.89
CA GLN A 14 3.15 -11.09 -1.53
C GLN A 14 3.22 -9.56 -1.41
N VAL A 15 2.40 -8.99 -0.54
CA VAL A 15 2.52 -7.61 -0.04
C VAL A 15 2.60 -7.66 1.48
N ILE A 16 3.38 -6.75 2.06
CA ILE A 16 3.46 -6.50 3.49
C ILE A 16 2.99 -5.06 3.73
N LEU A 17 2.06 -4.90 4.67
CA LEU A 17 1.51 -3.63 5.11
C LEU A 17 1.91 -3.41 6.56
N ASN A 18 2.63 -2.33 6.84
CA ASN A 18 2.95 -1.91 8.19
C ASN A 18 2.17 -0.64 8.53
N TYR A 19 1.44 -0.66 9.63
CA TYR A 19 0.64 0.47 10.10
C TYR A 19 1.28 1.04 11.36
N TYR A 20 1.69 2.29 11.27
CA TYR A 20 2.27 3.06 12.37
C TYR A 20 1.32 4.19 12.78
N ASN A 21 1.39 4.56 14.04
CA ASN A 21 0.85 5.80 14.62
C ASN A 21 1.87 6.37 15.61
N ASP A 22 1.51 7.46 16.29
CA ASP A 22 2.15 8.07 17.47
C ASP A 22 3.59 7.59 17.77
N GLU A 23 4.59 8.45 17.53
CA GLU A 23 6.01 8.17 17.83
C GLU A 23 6.55 6.89 17.14
N ASP A 24 6.16 6.63 15.88
CA ASP A 24 6.60 5.46 15.10
C ASP A 24 6.20 4.10 15.72
N PHE A 25 5.12 4.05 16.51
CA PHE A 25 4.61 2.81 17.06
C PHE A 25 3.95 1.93 15.98
N LEU A 26 4.58 0.78 15.68
CA LEU A 26 4.03 -0.23 14.78
C LEU A 26 2.91 -1.01 15.48
N TRP A 27 1.66 -0.58 15.31
CA TRP A 27 0.50 -1.20 15.96
C TRP A 27 -0.09 -2.37 15.16
N LYS A 28 0.17 -2.46 13.85
CA LYS A 28 -0.29 -3.59 13.03
C LYS A 28 0.65 -3.89 11.86
N ARG A 29 0.80 -5.18 11.56
CA ARG A 29 1.49 -5.69 10.38
C ARG A 29 0.68 -6.80 9.73
N ASP A 30 0.30 -6.61 8.48
CA ASP A 30 -0.39 -7.61 7.67
C ASP A 30 0.48 -8.07 6.50
N GLY A 31 0.46 -9.36 6.18
CA GLY A 31 1.15 -9.90 5.02
C GLY A 31 0.26 -10.89 4.28
N PHE A 32 0.07 -10.72 2.98
CA PHE A 32 -0.78 -11.60 2.18
C PHE A 32 -0.35 -11.69 0.72
N HIS A 33 -0.72 -12.79 0.09
CA HIS A 33 -0.57 -13.00 -1.35
C HIS A 33 -1.80 -12.49 -2.10
N PHE A 34 -1.58 -11.85 -3.23
CA PHE A 34 -2.60 -11.33 -4.15
C PHE A 34 -2.23 -11.68 -5.60
N ASP A 35 -3.21 -11.63 -6.49
CA ASP A 35 -3.05 -11.99 -7.90
C ASP A 35 -2.82 -10.73 -8.76
N SER A 36 -3.58 -9.67 -8.52
CA SER A 36 -3.44 -8.38 -9.21
C SER A 36 -3.83 -7.21 -8.33
N ILE A 37 -3.46 -6.01 -8.77
CA ILE A 37 -3.86 -4.74 -8.17
C ILE A 37 -4.64 -3.94 -9.20
N GLN A 38 -5.73 -3.30 -8.78
CA GLN A 38 -6.48 -2.33 -9.58
C GLN A 38 -6.43 -0.96 -8.91
N LEU A 39 -6.17 0.08 -9.69
CA LEU A 39 -6.23 1.47 -9.23
C LEU A 39 -7.50 2.15 -9.77
N LEU A 40 -8.53 2.26 -8.94
CA LEU A 40 -9.83 2.82 -9.34
C LEU A 40 -10.27 3.92 -8.37
N ASN A 41 -10.58 5.11 -8.88
CA ASN A 41 -11.15 6.21 -8.07
C ASN A 41 -10.39 6.49 -6.76
N GLU A 42 -9.05 6.59 -6.84
CA GLU A 42 -8.16 6.74 -5.68
C GLU A 42 -8.22 5.58 -4.66
N GLN A 43 -8.55 4.38 -5.14
CA GLN A 43 -8.53 3.16 -4.34
C GLN A 43 -7.51 2.20 -4.91
N LEU A 44 -6.66 1.69 -4.04
CA LEU A 44 -5.74 0.60 -4.33
C LEU A 44 -6.42 -0.71 -3.92
N ILE A 45 -6.83 -1.50 -4.89
CA ILE A 45 -7.65 -2.70 -4.68
C ILE A 45 -6.77 -3.93 -4.97
N PHE A 46 -6.53 -4.74 -3.95
CA PHE A 46 -5.84 -6.02 -4.07
C PHE A 46 -6.85 -7.11 -4.39
N MET A 47 -6.63 -7.80 -5.51
CA MET A 47 -7.50 -8.87 -5.99
C MET A 47 -6.88 -10.24 -5.71
N LYS A 48 -7.71 -11.20 -5.30
CA LYS A 48 -7.32 -12.60 -5.09
C LYS A 48 -8.46 -13.52 -5.50
N ARG A 49 -8.21 -14.44 -6.44
CA ARG A 49 -9.21 -15.33 -7.05
C ARG A 49 -10.43 -14.57 -7.57
N ASP A 50 -10.16 -13.46 -8.27
CA ASP A 50 -11.16 -12.52 -8.82
C ASP A 50 -12.08 -11.85 -7.78
N VAL A 51 -11.75 -11.96 -6.49
CA VAL A 51 -12.46 -11.27 -5.40
C VAL A 51 -11.60 -10.14 -4.84
N ASN A 52 -12.25 -9.02 -4.51
CA ASN A 52 -11.61 -7.94 -3.76
C ASN A 52 -11.20 -8.43 -2.37
N TYR A 53 -9.90 -8.54 -2.14
CA TYR A 53 -9.33 -9.03 -0.89
C TYR A 53 -9.09 -7.89 0.10
N LEU A 54 -8.52 -6.79 -0.37
CA LEU A 54 -8.25 -5.61 0.44
C LEU A 54 -8.36 -4.35 -0.40
N THR A 55 -8.97 -3.31 0.17
CA THR A 55 -9.03 -1.98 -0.45
C THR A 55 -8.39 -0.93 0.46
N ILE A 56 -7.45 -0.17 -0.09
CA ILE A 56 -6.81 0.96 0.58
C ILE A 56 -7.28 2.25 -0.10
N LEU A 57 -7.93 3.12 0.67
CA LEU A 57 -8.46 4.40 0.19
C LEU A 57 -7.35 5.44 0.21
N LEU A 58 -6.72 5.69 -0.94
CA LEU A 58 -5.59 6.62 -1.07
C LEU A 58 -5.96 8.05 -0.69
N LYS A 59 -7.23 8.44 -0.87
CA LYS A 59 -7.75 9.75 -0.45
C LYS A 59 -7.72 10.00 1.07
N LYS A 60 -7.59 8.94 1.88
CA LYS A 60 -7.44 9.07 3.33
C LYS A 60 -6.04 9.52 3.74
N TYR A 61 -5.08 9.53 2.80
CA TYR A 61 -3.69 9.88 3.04
C TYR A 61 -3.32 11.17 2.31
N ASP A 62 -2.60 12.03 3.01
CA ASP A 62 -2.15 13.34 2.53
C ASP A 62 -1.07 13.17 1.47
N THR A 63 -0.19 12.20 1.67
CA THR A 63 0.94 11.92 0.77
C THR A 63 1.04 10.43 0.45
N CYS A 64 1.61 10.13 -0.72
CA CYS A 64 1.98 8.80 -1.14
C CYS A 64 3.29 8.94 -1.94
N THR A 65 4.37 8.41 -1.39
CA THR A 65 5.72 8.49 -1.96
C THR A 65 6.32 7.11 -2.13
N LYS A 66 7.00 6.89 -3.25
CA LYS A 66 7.86 5.72 -3.45
C LYS A 66 9.20 6.01 -2.79
N ASN A 67 9.70 5.09 -1.97
CA ASN A 67 11.02 5.21 -1.39
C ASN A 67 12.08 4.96 -2.47
N ILE A 68 13.04 5.87 -2.59
CA ILE A 68 14.11 5.81 -3.59
C ILE A 68 15.26 4.89 -3.16
N ASP A 69 15.45 4.71 -1.86
CA ASP A 69 16.54 3.93 -1.27
C ASP A 69 16.14 2.46 -1.09
N PHE A 70 14.84 2.16 -1.09
CA PHE A 70 14.32 0.81 -0.95
C PHE A 70 13.29 0.50 -2.05
N GLN A 71 13.62 -0.44 -2.93
CA GLN A 71 12.78 -0.79 -4.07
C GLN A 71 11.42 -1.36 -3.63
N ASN A 72 10.41 -1.12 -4.45
CA ASN A 72 9.04 -1.62 -4.27
C ASN A 72 8.42 -1.27 -2.91
N TYR A 73 8.79 -0.12 -2.38
CA TYR A 73 8.37 0.32 -1.06
C TYR A 73 7.73 1.70 -1.15
N TYR A 74 6.52 1.80 -0.62
CA TYR A 74 5.69 3.00 -0.69
C TYR A 74 5.31 3.43 0.71
N ILE A 75 5.31 4.73 0.94
CA ILE A 75 4.96 5.36 2.21
C ILE A 75 3.75 6.25 1.99
N LEU A 76 2.68 5.98 2.74
CA LEU A 76 1.45 6.75 2.75
C LEU A 76 1.31 7.40 4.13
N ASN A 77 1.33 8.75 4.20
CA ASN A 77 1.22 9.47 5.47
C ASN A 77 -0.12 10.18 5.61
N LYS A 78 -0.62 10.26 6.85
CA LYS A 78 -1.80 11.01 7.24
C LYS A 78 -1.61 11.57 8.66
N GLY A 79 -1.18 12.82 8.78
CA GLY A 79 -0.76 13.36 10.08
C GLY A 79 0.33 12.49 10.71
N GLU A 80 0.08 11.96 11.90
CA GLU A 80 0.99 11.05 12.63
C GLU A 80 0.83 9.57 12.23
N ASP A 81 -0.21 9.22 11.45
CA ASP A 81 -0.39 7.87 10.92
C ASP A 81 0.50 7.66 9.69
N ARG A 82 1.13 6.48 9.61
CA ARG A 82 1.89 6.04 8.43
C ARG A 82 1.50 4.61 8.04
N LEU A 83 1.23 4.41 6.76
CA LEU A 83 1.12 3.08 6.15
C LEU A 83 2.31 2.88 5.21
N GLU A 84 3.08 1.83 5.45
CA GLU A 84 4.11 1.38 4.52
C GLU A 84 3.61 0.16 3.76
N ILE A 85 3.79 0.17 2.44
CA ILE A 85 3.42 -0.91 1.53
C ILE A 85 4.70 -1.43 0.88
N TYR A 86 5.01 -2.70 1.12
CA TYR A 86 6.22 -3.34 0.61
C TYR A 86 5.89 -4.58 -0.21
N PHE A 87 6.47 -4.67 -1.42
CA PHE A 87 6.38 -5.85 -2.28
C PHE A 87 7.74 -6.57 -2.33
N PRO A 88 7.95 -7.64 -1.53
CA PRO A 88 9.15 -8.47 -1.58
C PRO A 88 9.34 -9.16 -2.93
#